data_AF-A0A1X7VRT3-F1
#
_entry.id   AF-A0A1X7VRT3-F1
#
_cell.length_a   1.000
_cell.length_b   1.000
_cell.length_c   1.000
_cell.angle_alpha   90.00
_cell.angle_beta   90.00
_cell.angle_gamma   90.00
#
_symmetry.space_group_name_H-M   'P 1'
#
loop_
_entity.id
_entity.type
_entity.pdbx_description
1 polymer ?
#
loop_
_entity_poly.entity_id
_entity_poly.type
_entity_poly.pdbx_seq_one_letter_code
_entity_poly.pdbx_strand_id
1 'polypeptide(L)'
;MQEEESYLQVTLQLQPTVDKDKNDYPLPKDRSLTFSQYPQTGLEVKRRVQDKFHIPLCLQTIYFNSFVLEDNQELRNIHFREGDTLTVSYTTHGDLSTVQDIINAITTVSGQLESIKESILEGSLTQEEYDQVLDYNFVDHINESFVRTTPDIVKVHHLYFIHNFGADVFLKIKRLLAGIPWEKLPFKLQCLEHAALKYFWSLSSTIGVRCYLFNFPDLVELIASSILRIKAIPNEKLSIANMHYAYLDGYYFVVRSAITIMYSGIGTMANLAELIEFREEIASMPNLLDQMTSIMLCPQFGIVNTHLGLSTLFALSFSPSCHHKIASPLIIERIMEASSHKRLASKGTVTEHNSTMINYFISVYLALVSPMLSRKEEFHSLLLQVISHMQQFLQKTNYEAIHQAEVKTGHEWSTIKPILCLVYRTIDEYNDIPLLPELYRTSLQVGLISLQEITLASDFKEIVENEGLHDYLMCLPWYMRDDELREEAEVLYRLVQAKIKTSCPPTLVNLIKGYLATNAGFTLQELMSPSFIETLEQRLTYN
;
A
#
# COMPACT_ATOMS: atom_id res chain seq x y z
N MET A 1 -22.12 -61.87 7.10
CA MET A 1 -20.99 -61.12 7.70
C MET A 1 -20.99 -59.75 7.07
N GLN A 2 -21.61 -58.78 7.72
CA GLN A 2 -21.34 -57.37 7.46
C GLN A 2 -19.96 -57.13 8.07
N GLU A 3 -18.98 -56.74 7.26
CA GLU A 3 -17.70 -56.24 7.78
C GLU A 3 -18.03 -54.99 8.60
N GLU A 4 -17.86 -55.06 9.92
CA GLU A 4 -17.75 -53.87 10.76
C GLU A 4 -16.51 -53.14 10.28
N GLU A 5 -16.69 -52.08 9.48
CA GLU A 5 -15.63 -51.13 9.18
C GLU A 5 -15.14 -50.55 10.50
N SER A 6 -14.03 -51.10 11.00
CA SER A 6 -13.29 -50.59 12.15
C SER A 6 -12.83 -49.16 11.82
N TYR A 7 -13.61 -48.17 12.23
CA TYR A 7 -13.30 -46.76 12.04
C TYR A 7 -12.12 -46.37 12.93
N LEU A 8 -10.98 -46.08 12.31
CA LEU A 8 -9.79 -45.61 13.00
C LEU A 8 -10.06 -44.18 13.51
N GLN A 9 -10.25 -44.02 14.82
CA GLN A 9 -10.49 -42.72 15.43
C GLN A 9 -9.17 -41.97 15.61
N VAL A 10 -8.93 -41.00 14.73
CA VAL A 10 -7.88 -39.99 14.90
C VAL A 10 -8.49 -38.77 15.57
N THR A 11 -7.85 -38.29 16.64
CA THR A 11 -8.28 -37.08 17.34
C THR A 11 -7.49 -35.88 16.83
N LEU A 12 -8.16 -34.79 16.48
CA LEU A 12 -7.51 -33.53 16.13
C LEU A 12 -7.59 -32.57 17.30
N GLN A 13 -6.51 -31.84 17.62
CA GLN A 13 -6.47 -30.82 18.65
C GLN A 13 -6.05 -29.47 18.06
N LEU A 14 -6.85 -28.43 18.30
CA LEU A 14 -6.52 -27.07 17.88
C LEU A 14 -5.57 -26.38 18.86
N GLN A 15 -4.53 -25.74 18.32
CA GLN A 15 -3.57 -24.94 19.08
C GLN A 15 -3.40 -23.55 18.43
N PRO A 16 -3.93 -22.47 19.04
CA PRO A 16 -3.68 -21.12 18.53
C PRO A 16 -2.20 -20.76 18.67
N THR A 17 -1.65 -20.06 17.66
CA THR A 17 -0.28 -19.53 17.70
C THR A 17 -0.17 -18.20 18.44
N VAL A 18 -1.30 -17.52 18.65
CA VAL A 18 -1.37 -16.23 19.35
C VAL A 18 -2.41 -16.33 20.46
N ASP A 19 -2.00 -16.05 21.70
CA ASP A 19 -2.85 -16.03 22.89
C ASP A 19 -3.78 -14.81 22.87
N LYS A 20 -4.89 -14.88 22.11
CA LYS A 20 -5.95 -13.86 22.16
C LYS A 20 -7.33 -14.50 22.08
N ASP A 21 -7.88 -14.88 23.23
CA ASP A 21 -9.30 -15.26 23.41
C ASP A 21 -10.26 -14.04 23.36
N LYS A 22 -9.87 -12.91 22.77
CA LYS A 22 -10.75 -11.74 22.52
C LYS A 22 -11.15 -11.67 21.05
N ASN A 23 -11.76 -12.73 20.53
CA ASN A 23 -12.34 -12.72 19.19
C ASN A 23 -13.87 -12.66 19.28
N ASP A 24 -14.48 -11.84 18.42
CA ASP A 24 -15.94 -11.66 18.35
C ASP A 24 -16.67 -12.90 17.80
N TYR A 25 -15.92 -13.88 17.28
CA TYR A 25 -16.43 -15.15 16.77
C TYR A 25 -15.90 -16.32 17.61
N PRO A 26 -16.56 -16.72 18.71
CA PRO A 26 -16.01 -17.72 19.62
C PRO A 26 -16.00 -19.12 19.00
N LEU A 27 -14.85 -19.78 19.06
CA LEU A 27 -14.75 -21.20 18.70
C LEU A 27 -15.59 -22.08 19.63
N PRO A 28 -16.08 -23.24 19.16
CA PRO A 28 -16.69 -24.25 20.02
C PRO A 28 -15.80 -24.59 21.22
N LYS A 29 -16.41 -24.81 22.39
CA LYS A 29 -15.68 -25.21 23.61
C LYS A 29 -14.90 -26.51 23.43
N ASP A 30 -15.48 -27.44 22.66
CA ASP A 30 -14.80 -28.63 22.21
C ASP A 30 -13.95 -28.31 20.97
N ARG A 31 -12.64 -28.23 21.19
CA ARG A 31 -11.62 -27.96 20.17
C ARG A 31 -11.08 -29.25 19.53
N SER A 32 -11.84 -30.34 19.61
CA SER A 32 -11.49 -31.61 19.01
C SER A 32 -12.34 -31.95 17.78
N LEU A 33 -11.78 -32.73 16.85
CA LEU A 33 -12.51 -33.26 15.69
C LEU A 33 -12.20 -34.75 15.57
N THR A 34 -13.25 -35.55 15.40
CA THR A 34 -13.17 -37.00 15.16
C THR A 34 -13.62 -37.27 13.73
N PHE A 35 -12.88 -38.11 13.02
CA PHE A 35 -13.21 -38.47 11.65
C PHE A 35 -14.02 -39.77 11.63
N SER A 36 -15.16 -39.76 10.94
CA SER A 36 -15.96 -40.97 10.71
C SER A 36 -15.36 -41.88 9.66
N GLN A 37 -14.43 -41.38 8.83
CA GLN A 37 -13.69 -42.12 7.81
C GLN A 37 -12.25 -41.63 7.82
N TYR A 38 -11.30 -42.50 7.49
CA TYR A 38 -9.89 -42.13 7.47
C TYR A 38 -9.63 -41.03 6.43
N PRO A 39 -9.15 -39.83 6.83
CA PRO A 39 -8.88 -38.75 5.90
C PRO A 39 -7.73 -39.17 4.97
N GLN A 40 -7.87 -38.92 3.67
CA GLN A 40 -6.91 -39.39 2.67
C GLN A 40 -5.68 -38.49 2.58
N THR A 41 -5.86 -37.18 2.80
CA THR A 41 -4.81 -36.17 2.61
C THR A 41 -4.81 -35.12 3.72
N GLY A 42 -3.69 -34.42 3.90
CA GLY A 42 -3.62 -33.26 4.78
C GLY A 42 -4.66 -32.18 4.41
N LEU A 43 -4.92 -31.97 3.12
CA LEU A 43 -5.94 -31.03 2.64
C LEU A 43 -7.36 -31.40 3.11
N GLU A 44 -7.70 -32.69 3.14
CA GLU A 44 -9.01 -33.15 3.64
C GLU A 44 -9.18 -32.85 5.13
N VAL A 45 -8.13 -33.07 5.92
CA VAL A 45 -8.10 -32.69 7.34
C VAL A 45 -8.31 -31.18 7.48
N LYS A 46 -7.59 -30.36 6.69
CA LYS A 46 -7.75 -28.90 6.74
C LYS A 46 -9.16 -28.43 6.39
N ARG A 47 -9.81 -29.06 5.40
CA ARG A 47 -11.21 -28.76 5.03
C ARG A 47 -12.16 -29.03 6.18
N ARG A 48 -12.06 -30.18 6.85
CA ARG A 48 -12.89 -30.48 8.02
C ARG A 48 -12.69 -29.48 9.16
N VAL A 49 -11.45 -29.04 9.37
CA VAL A 49 -11.14 -27.98 10.35
C VAL A 49 -11.76 -26.64 9.92
N GLN A 50 -11.65 -26.27 8.64
CA GLN A 50 -12.27 -25.05 8.12
C GLN A 50 -13.79 -25.08 8.31
N ASP A 51 -14.44 -26.18 7.99
CA ASP A 51 -15.90 -26.32 8.06
C ASP A 51 -16.41 -26.27 9.51
N LYS A 52 -15.67 -26.88 10.46
CA LYS A 52 -16.09 -26.93 11.87
C LYS A 52 -15.69 -25.69 12.67
N PHE A 53 -14.52 -25.12 12.38
CA PHE A 53 -13.89 -24.10 13.22
C PHE A 53 -13.67 -22.78 12.51
N HIS A 54 -14.10 -22.66 11.24
CA HIS A 54 -14.03 -21.43 10.48
C HIS A 54 -12.61 -20.82 10.38
N ILE A 55 -11.62 -21.69 10.21
CA ILE A 55 -10.21 -21.33 9.99
C ILE A 55 -9.86 -21.56 8.51
N PRO A 56 -9.47 -20.53 7.72
CA PRO A 56 -9.07 -20.71 6.33
C PRO A 56 -7.93 -21.73 6.15
N LEU A 57 -7.97 -22.53 5.09
CA LEU A 57 -6.94 -23.56 4.82
C LEU A 57 -5.49 -23.01 4.85
N CYS A 58 -5.28 -21.80 4.32
CA CYS A 58 -3.97 -21.15 4.25
C CYS A 58 -3.42 -20.70 5.61
N LEU A 59 -4.27 -20.65 6.64
CA LEU A 59 -3.87 -20.31 8.01
C LEU A 59 -3.66 -21.55 8.89
N GLN A 60 -3.82 -22.75 8.33
CA GLN A 60 -3.69 -24.01 9.06
C GLN A 60 -2.35 -24.68 8.77
N THR A 61 -1.67 -25.12 9.82
CA THR A 61 -0.53 -26.05 9.73
C THR A 61 -0.82 -27.28 10.57
N ILE A 62 -0.82 -28.46 9.94
CA ILE A 62 -1.11 -29.73 10.62
C ILE A 62 0.20 -30.38 11.03
N TYR A 63 0.28 -30.82 12.28
CA TYR A 63 1.41 -31.53 12.84
C TYR A 63 1.03 -32.94 13.28
N PHE A 64 1.93 -33.89 13.01
CA PHE A 64 1.91 -35.23 13.58
C PHE A 64 3.30 -35.56 14.12
N ASN A 65 3.42 -35.86 15.42
CA ASN A 65 4.72 -36.13 16.07
C ASN A 65 5.80 -35.08 15.72
N SER A 66 5.44 -33.80 15.74
CA SER A 66 6.30 -32.66 15.36
C SER A 66 6.65 -32.53 13.87
N PHE A 67 6.18 -33.41 13.00
CA PHE A 67 6.29 -33.27 11.54
C PHE A 67 5.12 -32.48 10.98
N VAL A 68 5.40 -31.52 10.10
CA VAL A 68 4.38 -30.81 9.33
C VAL A 68 3.85 -31.74 8.24
N LEU A 69 2.53 -31.89 8.16
CA LEU A 69 1.88 -32.62 7.09
C LEU A 69 1.60 -31.68 5.92
N GLU A 70 2.08 -32.04 4.73
CA GLU A 70 1.81 -31.30 3.50
C GLU A 70 0.37 -31.53 3.01
N ASP A 71 -0.21 -30.56 2.30
CA ASP A 71 -1.59 -30.63 1.81
C ASP A 71 -1.83 -31.86 0.91
N ASN A 72 -0.84 -32.19 0.07
CA ASN A 72 -0.90 -33.31 -0.87
C ASN A 72 -0.36 -34.64 -0.28
N GLN A 73 0.07 -34.65 0.98
CA GLN A 73 0.61 -35.84 1.61
C GLN A 73 -0.50 -36.87 1.84
N GLU A 74 -0.34 -38.06 1.26
CA GLU A 74 -1.24 -39.18 1.51
C GLU A 74 -1.08 -39.70 2.93
N LEU A 75 -2.13 -39.55 3.74
CA LEU A 75 -2.10 -39.89 5.16
C LEU A 75 -2.07 -41.39 5.42
N ARG A 76 -2.48 -42.22 4.44
CA ARG A 76 -2.38 -43.69 4.54
C ARG A 76 -0.93 -44.19 4.72
N ASN A 77 0.05 -43.41 4.25
CA ASN A 77 1.47 -43.73 4.34
C ASN A 77 2.09 -43.38 5.71
N ILE A 78 1.35 -42.65 6.55
CA ILE A 78 1.79 -42.19 7.88
C ILE A 78 1.47 -43.23 8.96
N HIS A 79 0.64 -44.24 8.63
CA HIS A 79 0.26 -45.35 9.50
C HIS A 79 -0.24 -44.90 10.89
N PHE A 80 -1.28 -44.07 10.92
CA PHE A 80 -1.89 -43.68 12.20
C PHE A 80 -2.41 -44.89 12.97
N ARG A 81 -2.22 -44.84 14.29
CA ARG A 81 -2.77 -45.79 15.26
C ARG A 81 -4.03 -45.22 15.89
N GLU A 82 -4.88 -46.10 16.40
CA GLU A 82 -6.03 -45.68 17.20
C GLU A 82 -5.56 -44.85 18.42
N GLY A 83 -6.18 -43.68 18.60
CA GLY A 83 -5.79 -42.73 19.65
C GLY A 83 -4.67 -41.76 19.25
N ASP A 84 -4.11 -41.87 18.05
CA ASP A 84 -3.16 -40.87 17.55
C ASP A 84 -3.81 -39.48 17.47
N THR A 85 -3.01 -38.46 17.75
CA THR A 85 -3.44 -37.08 17.78
C THR A 85 -2.75 -36.25 16.71
N LEU A 86 -3.54 -35.51 15.93
CA LEU A 86 -3.05 -34.47 15.03
C LEU A 86 -3.21 -33.11 15.71
N THR A 87 -2.16 -32.30 15.70
CA THR A 87 -2.23 -30.93 16.22
C THR A 87 -2.37 -29.96 15.07
N VAL A 88 -3.37 -29.09 15.09
CA VAL A 88 -3.53 -28.03 14.10
C VAL A 88 -3.17 -26.70 14.71
N SER A 89 -2.08 -26.14 14.23
CA SER A 89 -1.65 -24.80 14.54
C SER A 89 -2.33 -23.81 13.59
N TYR A 90 -2.84 -22.71 14.13
CA TYR A 90 -3.48 -21.66 13.33
C TYR A 90 -3.25 -20.28 13.92
N THR A 91 -3.36 -19.25 13.08
CA THR A 91 -3.14 -17.85 13.48
C THR A 91 -4.41 -17.16 13.94
N THR A 92 -5.53 -17.33 13.22
CA THR A 92 -6.81 -16.68 13.52
C THR A 92 -7.98 -17.41 12.83
N HIS A 93 -9.22 -17.03 13.17
CA HIS A 93 -10.50 -17.59 12.69
C HIS A 93 -11.54 -16.46 12.55
N GLY A 94 -12.61 -16.69 11.79
CA GLY A 94 -13.62 -15.66 11.47
C GLY A 94 -14.92 -16.26 10.96
N ASP A 95 -15.83 -15.45 10.41
CA ASP A 95 -17.12 -15.93 9.90
C ASP A 95 -17.04 -16.30 8.41
N LEU A 96 -16.53 -17.50 8.13
CA LEU A 96 -16.36 -17.96 6.75
C LEU A 96 -17.68 -18.17 5.99
N SER A 97 -18.78 -18.47 6.71
CA SER A 97 -20.11 -18.62 6.12
C SER A 97 -20.58 -17.32 5.48
N THR A 98 -20.52 -16.22 6.23
CA THR A 98 -20.88 -14.89 5.72
C THR A 98 -20.01 -14.49 4.52
N VAL A 99 -18.71 -14.76 4.57
CA VAL A 99 -17.82 -14.49 3.43
C VAL A 99 -18.20 -15.33 2.20
N GLN A 100 -18.55 -16.61 2.39
CA GLN A 100 -19.00 -17.47 1.30
C GLN A 100 -20.33 -17.00 0.69
N ASP A 101 -21.27 -16.56 1.51
CA ASP A 101 -22.54 -15.99 1.05
C ASP A 101 -22.32 -14.72 0.22
N ILE A 102 -21.37 -13.87 0.63
CA ILE A 102 -20.96 -12.70 -0.16
C ILE A 102 -20.37 -13.14 -1.51
N ILE A 103 -19.49 -14.15 -1.55
CA ILE A 103 -18.91 -14.67 -2.80
C ILE A 103 -20.01 -15.15 -3.75
N ASN A 104 -20.98 -15.91 -3.23
CA ASN A 104 -22.11 -16.41 -4.01
C ASN A 104 -22.97 -15.27 -4.56
N ALA A 105 -23.22 -14.25 -3.73
CA ALA A 105 -24.00 -13.08 -4.12
C ALA A 105 -23.26 -12.23 -5.17
N ILE A 106 -21.97 -11.91 -5.00
CA ILE A 106 -21.21 -11.16 -6.02
C ILE A 106 -21.11 -11.95 -7.34
N THR A 107 -21.05 -13.28 -7.29
CA THR A 107 -21.03 -14.13 -8.49
C THR A 107 -22.36 -14.02 -9.24
N THR A 108 -23.47 -14.02 -8.51
CA THR A 108 -24.81 -13.82 -9.08
C THR A 108 -24.95 -12.43 -9.69
N VAL A 109 -24.55 -11.39 -8.95
CA VAL A 109 -24.55 -9.98 -9.43
C VAL A 109 -23.69 -9.83 -10.68
N SER A 110 -22.52 -10.48 -10.74
CA SER A 110 -21.67 -10.45 -11.92
C SER A 110 -22.37 -11.04 -13.15
N GLY A 111 -23.08 -12.15 -13.01
CA GLY A 111 -23.82 -12.77 -14.13
C GLY A 111 -25.00 -11.93 -14.58
N GLN A 112 -25.74 -11.33 -13.64
CA GLN A 112 -26.83 -10.41 -13.95
C GLN A 112 -26.32 -9.16 -14.67
N LEU A 113 -25.22 -8.56 -14.19
CA LEU A 113 -24.61 -7.39 -14.82
C LEU A 113 -24.16 -7.67 -16.25
N GLU A 114 -23.62 -8.86 -16.53
CA GLU A 114 -23.33 -9.28 -17.92
C GLU A 114 -24.57 -9.29 -18.79
N SER A 115 -25.69 -9.80 -18.28
CA SER A 115 -26.94 -9.90 -19.05
C SER A 115 -27.58 -8.55 -19.36
N ILE A 116 -27.44 -7.56 -18.47
CA ILE A 116 -28.10 -6.25 -18.63
C ILE A 116 -27.18 -5.15 -19.17
N LYS A 117 -25.88 -5.43 -19.36
CA LYS A 117 -24.89 -4.42 -19.76
C LYS A 117 -25.29 -3.67 -21.02
N GLU A 118 -25.73 -4.37 -22.06
CA GLU A 118 -26.16 -3.75 -23.32
C GLU A 118 -27.40 -2.88 -23.11
N SER A 119 -28.38 -3.31 -22.32
CA SER A 119 -29.55 -2.50 -21.97
C SER A 119 -29.16 -1.19 -21.26
N ILE A 120 -28.14 -1.21 -20.40
CA ILE A 120 -27.58 0.00 -19.78
C ILE A 120 -26.95 0.91 -20.85
N LEU A 121 -26.15 0.34 -21.76
CA LEU A 121 -25.47 1.09 -22.80
C LEU A 121 -26.46 1.72 -23.79
N GLU A 122 -27.57 1.07 -24.10
CA GLU A 122 -28.63 1.57 -24.96
C GLU A 122 -29.57 2.56 -24.26
N GLY A 123 -29.53 2.61 -22.92
CA GLY A 123 -30.50 3.39 -22.13
C GLY A 123 -31.91 2.78 -22.13
N SER A 124 -32.01 1.48 -22.41
CA SER A 124 -33.25 0.69 -22.48
C SER A 124 -33.53 -0.12 -21.21
N LEU A 125 -32.68 0.02 -20.18
CA LEU A 125 -32.80 -0.69 -18.90
C LEU A 125 -34.17 -0.48 -18.24
N THR A 126 -34.88 -1.57 -17.98
CA THR A 126 -36.16 -1.56 -17.27
C THR A 126 -35.97 -1.47 -15.76
N GLN A 127 -37.00 -1.00 -15.04
CA GLN A 127 -36.97 -0.95 -13.58
C GLN A 127 -36.84 -2.35 -12.96
N GLU A 128 -37.44 -3.37 -13.57
CA GLU A 128 -37.36 -4.76 -13.11
C GLU A 128 -35.93 -5.30 -13.23
N GLU A 129 -35.27 -5.09 -14.37
CA GLU A 129 -33.85 -5.44 -14.55
C GLU A 129 -32.98 -4.68 -13.54
N TYR A 130 -33.25 -3.39 -13.30
CA TYR A 130 -32.51 -2.58 -12.33
C TYR A 130 -32.65 -3.10 -10.89
N ASP A 131 -33.86 -3.51 -10.49
CA ASP A 131 -34.11 -4.02 -9.15
C ASP A 131 -33.61 -5.45 -8.95
N GLN A 132 -33.50 -6.25 -10.01
CA GLN A 132 -32.93 -7.60 -9.97
C GLN A 132 -31.41 -7.62 -9.72
N VAL A 133 -30.69 -6.56 -10.11
CA VAL A 133 -29.22 -6.57 -10.11
C VAL A 133 -28.62 -6.34 -8.73
N LEU A 134 -29.26 -5.54 -7.87
CA LEU A 134 -28.72 -5.21 -6.55
C LEU A 134 -29.82 -4.93 -5.50
N ASP A 135 -29.74 -5.68 -4.41
CA ASP A 135 -30.34 -5.33 -3.12
C ASP A 135 -29.45 -4.29 -2.41
N TYR A 136 -30.02 -3.18 -1.93
CA TYR A 136 -29.27 -2.15 -1.20
C TYR A 136 -28.57 -2.71 0.05
N ASN A 137 -29.17 -3.69 0.70
CA ASN A 137 -28.59 -4.32 1.90
C ASN A 137 -27.27 -5.03 1.58
N PHE A 138 -27.07 -5.44 0.32
CA PHE A 138 -25.88 -6.19 -0.08
C PHE A 138 -24.59 -5.35 -0.01
N VAL A 139 -24.66 -4.08 -0.44
CA VAL A 139 -23.49 -3.18 -0.43
C VAL A 139 -23.05 -2.87 1.00
N ASP A 140 -24.00 -2.68 1.91
CA ASP A 140 -23.70 -2.47 3.32
C ASP A 140 -23.08 -3.72 3.94
N HIS A 141 -23.57 -4.90 3.58
CA HIS A 141 -23.04 -6.18 4.06
C HIS A 141 -21.58 -6.45 3.64
N ILE A 142 -21.20 -6.09 2.40
CA ILE A 142 -19.80 -6.12 1.94
C ILE A 142 -18.93 -5.20 2.82
N ASN A 143 -19.40 -3.98 3.06
CA ASN A 143 -18.67 -2.98 3.83
C ASN A 143 -18.47 -3.40 5.30
N GLU A 144 -19.50 -3.99 5.90
CA GLU A 144 -19.43 -4.48 7.27
C GLU A 144 -18.42 -5.63 7.38
N SER A 145 -18.50 -6.60 6.47
CA SER A 145 -17.70 -7.83 6.54
C SER A 145 -16.20 -7.64 6.29
N PHE A 146 -15.82 -6.68 5.45
CA PHE A 146 -14.42 -6.50 5.02
C PHE A 146 -13.74 -5.22 5.47
N VAL A 147 -14.46 -4.27 6.07
CA VAL A 147 -13.88 -2.96 6.42
C VAL A 147 -14.17 -2.54 7.86
N ARG A 148 -15.38 -2.79 8.38
CA ARG A 148 -15.80 -2.27 9.70
C ARG A 148 -15.56 -3.24 10.87
N THR A 149 -15.15 -4.47 10.60
CA THR A 149 -14.81 -5.47 11.62
C THR A 149 -13.41 -5.25 12.19
N THR A 150 -13.08 -5.98 13.27
CA THR A 150 -11.75 -5.88 13.88
C THR A 150 -10.65 -6.30 12.90
N PRO A 151 -9.43 -5.72 12.98
CA PRO A 151 -8.37 -5.99 12.00
C PRO A 151 -8.03 -7.48 11.81
N ASP A 152 -8.11 -8.28 12.87
CA ASP A 152 -7.80 -9.71 12.82
C ASP A 152 -8.90 -10.51 12.08
N ILE A 153 -10.17 -10.15 12.27
CA ILE A 153 -11.30 -10.74 11.52
C ILE A 153 -11.25 -10.33 10.06
N VAL A 154 -10.96 -9.06 9.78
CA VAL A 154 -10.79 -8.53 8.41
C VAL A 154 -9.73 -9.34 7.66
N LYS A 155 -8.57 -9.61 8.29
CA LYS A 155 -7.50 -10.42 7.68
C LYS A 155 -7.97 -11.84 7.33
N VAL A 156 -8.72 -12.50 8.22
CA VAL A 156 -9.28 -13.84 7.95
C VAL A 156 -10.22 -13.79 6.75
N HIS A 157 -11.16 -12.84 6.76
CA HIS A 157 -12.15 -12.69 5.70
C HIS A 157 -11.49 -12.39 4.36
N HIS A 158 -10.47 -11.51 4.33
CA HIS A 158 -9.69 -11.21 3.14
C HIS A 158 -9.00 -12.44 2.57
N LEU A 159 -8.29 -13.21 3.40
CA LEU A 159 -7.58 -14.40 2.96
C LEU A 159 -8.54 -15.47 2.43
N TYR A 160 -9.63 -15.75 3.16
CA TYR A 160 -10.64 -16.69 2.68
C TYR A 160 -11.26 -16.23 1.36
N PHE A 161 -11.58 -14.95 1.23
CA PHE A 161 -12.17 -14.39 0.03
C PHE A 161 -11.23 -14.49 -1.18
N ILE A 162 -9.93 -14.22 -1.01
CA ILE A 162 -8.92 -14.41 -2.07
C ILE A 162 -8.83 -15.88 -2.47
N HIS A 163 -8.65 -16.79 -1.50
CA HIS A 163 -8.45 -18.21 -1.80
C HIS A 163 -9.67 -18.89 -2.44
N ASN A 164 -10.86 -18.30 -2.31
CA ASN A 164 -12.09 -18.78 -2.91
C ASN A 164 -12.53 -17.90 -4.11
N PHE A 165 -11.58 -17.27 -4.81
CA PHE A 165 -11.79 -16.51 -6.06
C PHE A 165 -12.72 -15.31 -5.94
N GLY A 166 -13.02 -14.82 -4.74
CA GLY A 166 -13.86 -13.63 -4.56
C GLY A 166 -13.23 -12.39 -5.18
N ALA A 167 -11.90 -12.23 -5.06
CA ALA A 167 -11.17 -11.10 -5.64
C ALA A 167 -11.30 -11.08 -7.17
N ASP A 168 -11.21 -12.25 -7.81
CA ASP A 168 -11.38 -12.44 -9.25
C ASP A 168 -12.79 -12.02 -9.71
N VAL A 169 -13.82 -12.40 -8.95
CA VAL A 169 -15.21 -11.99 -9.25
C VAL A 169 -15.39 -10.48 -9.10
N PHE A 170 -14.81 -9.85 -8.07
CA PHE A 170 -14.83 -8.39 -7.98
C PHE A 170 -14.08 -7.69 -9.11
N LEU A 171 -12.95 -8.23 -9.56
CA LEU A 171 -12.26 -7.70 -10.75
C LEU A 171 -13.10 -7.86 -12.01
N LYS A 172 -13.82 -8.99 -12.16
CA LYS A 172 -14.77 -9.19 -13.25
C LYS A 172 -15.88 -8.15 -13.23
N ILE A 173 -16.52 -7.92 -12.08
CA ILE A 173 -17.51 -6.84 -11.89
C ILE A 173 -16.90 -5.49 -12.26
N LYS A 174 -15.69 -5.20 -11.78
CA LYS A 174 -15.00 -3.94 -12.05
C LYS A 174 -14.76 -3.72 -13.55
N ARG A 175 -14.36 -4.75 -14.29
CA ARG A 175 -14.21 -4.70 -15.76
C ARG A 175 -15.53 -4.40 -16.46
N LEU A 176 -16.62 -5.04 -16.03
CA LEU A 176 -17.95 -4.81 -16.59
C LEU A 176 -18.39 -3.36 -16.37
N LEU A 177 -18.24 -2.86 -15.13
CA LEU A 177 -18.59 -1.50 -14.77
C LEU A 177 -17.70 -0.47 -15.49
N ALA A 178 -16.41 -0.73 -15.66
CA ALA A 178 -15.48 0.15 -16.37
C ALA A 178 -15.88 0.38 -17.84
N GLY A 179 -16.52 -0.62 -18.46
CA GLY A 179 -17.05 -0.51 -19.82
C GLY A 179 -18.35 0.31 -19.96
N ILE A 180 -18.93 0.81 -18.86
CA ILE A 180 -20.18 1.60 -18.88
C ILE A 180 -19.83 3.07 -18.66
N PRO A 181 -20.23 4.00 -19.56
CA PRO A 181 -20.06 5.43 -19.36
C PRO A 181 -20.71 5.93 -18.07
N TRP A 182 -20.08 6.87 -17.38
CA TRP A 182 -20.53 7.30 -16.05
C TRP A 182 -21.95 7.88 -16.05
N GLU A 183 -22.30 8.65 -17.08
CA GLU A 183 -23.62 9.26 -17.26
C GLU A 183 -24.76 8.24 -17.47
N LYS A 184 -24.41 7.01 -17.84
CA LYS A 184 -25.34 5.88 -17.98
C LYS A 184 -25.31 4.93 -16.80
N LEU A 185 -24.32 5.06 -15.90
CA LEU A 185 -24.12 4.13 -14.79
C LEU A 185 -25.15 4.40 -13.68
N PRO A 186 -26.09 3.47 -13.41
CA PRO A 186 -27.08 3.63 -12.35
C PRO A 186 -26.46 3.74 -10.96
N PHE A 187 -27.10 4.48 -10.04
CA PHE A 187 -26.55 4.77 -8.71
C PHE A 187 -26.22 3.52 -7.90
N LYS A 188 -27.09 2.49 -7.89
CA LYS A 188 -26.79 1.21 -7.22
C LYS A 188 -25.48 0.57 -7.72
N LEU A 189 -25.23 0.62 -9.04
CA LEU A 189 -23.98 0.10 -9.61
C LEU A 189 -22.77 0.97 -9.28
N GLN A 190 -22.94 2.28 -9.12
CA GLN A 190 -21.89 3.15 -8.57
C GLN A 190 -21.55 2.77 -7.12
N CYS A 191 -22.55 2.48 -6.28
CA CYS A 191 -22.36 2.00 -4.92
C CYS A 191 -21.61 0.66 -4.87
N LEU A 192 -21.90 -0.25 -5.80
CA LEU A 192 -21.16 -1.50 -5.96
C LEU A 192 -19.70 -1.26 -6.40
N GLU A 193 -19.45 -0.36 -7.35
CA GLU A 193 -18.09 0.02 -7.74
C GLU A 193 -17.30 0.59 -6.55
N HIS A 194 -17.93 1.46 -5.76
CA HIS A 194 -17.36 1.99 -4.52
C HIS A 194 -17.03 0.86 -3.53
N ALA A 195 -17.93 -0.09 -3.31
CA ALA A 195 -17.70 -1.21 -2.40
C ALA A 195 -16.53 -2.09 -2.86
N ALA A 196 -16.43 -2.38 -4.16
CA ALA A 196 -15.33 -3.13 -4.74
C ALA A 196 -13.98 -2.40 -4.57
N LEU A 197 -13.92 -1.09 -4.86
CA LEU A 197 -12.71 -0.29 -4.68
C LEU A 197 -12.30 -0.18 -3.21
N LYS A 198 -13.27 -0.01 -2.31
CA LYS A 198 -13.00 0.06 -0.88
C LYS A 198 -12.52 -1.28 -0.33
N TYR A 199 -13.04 -2.39 -0.88
CA TYR A 199 -12.48 -3.72 -0.64
C TYR A 199 -11.03 -3.80 -1.11
N PHE A 200 -10.71 -3.44 -2.35
CA PHE A 200 -9.31 -3.43 -2.83
C PHE A 200 -8.39 -2.52 -2.03
N TRP A 201 -8.90 -1.37 -1.57
CA TRP A 201 -8.14 -0.50 -0.69
C TRP A 201 -7.82 -1.19 0.64
N SER A 202 -8.83 -1.78 1.29
CA SER A 202 -8.62 -2.53 2.53
C SER A 202 -7.68 -3.72 2.32
N LEU A 203 -7.85 -4.44 1.22
CA LEU A 203 -7.09 -5.62 0.86
C LEU A 203 -5.61 -5.31 0.61
N SER A 204 -5.34 -4.23 -0.11
CA SER A 204 -3.99 -3.75 -0.45
C SER A 204 -3.22 -3.15 0.72
N SER A 205 -3.82 -3.06 1.92
CA SER A 205 -3.12 -2.57 3.13
C SER A 205 -2.00 -3.50 3.62
N THR A 206 -1.93 -4.73 3.10
CA THR A 206 -0.91 -5.72 3.50
C THR A 206 0.01 -6.06 2.33
N ILE A 207 1.32 -6.12 2.59
CA ILE A 207 2.32 -6.35 1.55
C ILE A 207 2.14 -7.67 0.80
N GLY A 208 1.87 -8.78 1.51
CA GLY A 208 1.67 -10.09 0.89
C GLY A 208 0.49 -10.11 -0.08
N VAL A 209 -0.56 -9.35 0.22
CA VAL A 209 -1.71 -9.25 -0.68
C VAL A 209 -1.46 -8.31 -1.85
N ARG A 210 -0.66 -7.25 -1.68
CA ARG A 210 -0.18 -6.45 -2.84
C ARG A 210 0.59 -7.33 -3.83
N CYS A 211 1.46 -8.21 -3.34
CA CYS A 211 2.16 -9.18 -4.19
C CYS A 211 1.20 -10.15 -4.90
N TYR A 212 0.11 -10.57 -4.24
CA TYR A 212 -0.95 -11.34 -4.90
C TYR A 212 -1.64 -10.53 -6.00
N LEU A 213 -2.02 -9.28 -5.70
CA LEU A 213 -2.71 -8.38 -6.60
C LEU A 213 -1.89 -8.03 -7.86
N PHE A 214 -0.56 -8.07 -7.76
CA PHE A 214 0.34 -7.89 -8.91
C PHE A 214 0.14 -8.95 -10.01
N ASN A 215 -0.43 -10.11 -9.70
CA ASN A 215 -0.75 -11.12 -10.70
C ASN A 215 -1.95 -10.74 -11.60
N PHE A 216 -2.61 -9.61 -11.35
CA PHE A 216 -3.70 -9.10 -12.20
C PHE A 216 -3.19 -7.96 -13.10
N PRO A 217 -2.87 -8.24 -14.38
CA PRO A 217 -2.12 -7.32 -15.24
C PRO A 217 -2.88 -6.03 -15.61
N ASP A 218 -4.21 -6.00 -15.45
CA ASP A 218 -5.06 -4.84 -15.75
C ASP A 218 -5.54 -4.10 -14.51
N LEU A 219 -5.05 -4.46 -13.31
CA LEU A 219 -5.54 -3.93 -12.05
C LEU A 219 -5.40 -2.40 -11.95
N VAL A 220 -4.20 -1.87 -12.26
CA VAL A 220 -3.94 -0.43 -12.17
C VAL A 220 -4.80 0.31 -13.17
N GLU A 221 -4.89 -0.15 -14.43
CA GLU A 221 -5.75 0.45 -15.44
C GLU A 221 -7.23 0.47 -15.00
N LEU A 222 -7.71 -0.63 -14.41
CA LEU A 222 -9.07 -0.74 -13.91
C LEU A 222 -9.36 0.22 -12.76
N ILE A 223 -8.46 0.37 -11.79
CA ILE A 223 -8.64 1.33 -10.69
C ILE A 223 -8.54 2.76 -11.23
N ALA A 224 -7.59 3.03 -12.12
CA ALA A 224 -7.41 4.33 -12.75
C ALA A 224 -8.67 4.76 -13.51
N SER A 225 -9.32 3.83 -14.22
CA SER A 225 -10.56 4.10 -14.96
C SER A 225 -11.64 4.70 -14.06
N SER A 226 -11.75 4.26 -12.79
CA SER A 226 -12.71 4.81 -11.82
C SER A 226 -12.38 6.22 -11.38
N ILE A 227 -11.08 6.51 -11.19
CA ILE A 227 -10.60 7.84 -10.77
C ILE A 227 -10.79 8.85 -11.91
N LEU A 228 -10.63 8.38 -13.15
CA LEU A 228 -10.67 9.18 -14.37
C LEU A 228 -12.08 9.39 -14.93
N ARG A 229 -13.12 8.71 -14.42
CA ARG A 229 -14.49 8.82 -14.95
C ARG A 229 -15.04 10.24 -14.93
N ILE A 230 -14.69 11.02 -13.91
CA ILE A 230 -15.16 12.40 -13.74
C ILE A 230 -13.95 13.28 -13.53
N LYS A 231 -13.78 14.24 -14.44
CA LYS A 231 -12.70 15.22 -14.34
C LYS A 231 -12.89 16.11 -13.11
N ALA A 232 -11.90 16.11 -12.23
CA ALA A 232 -11.81 17.08 -11.16
C ALA A 232 -11.10 18.32 -11.70
N ILE A 233 -11.66 19.50 -11.45
CA ILE A 233 -11.04 20.76 -11.81
C ILE A 233 -10.51 21.40 -10.52
N PRO A 234 -9.23 21.77 -10.44
CA PRO A 234 -8.67 22.43 -9.25
C PRO A 234 -9.51 23.62 -8.82
N ASN A 235 -9.73 23.78 -7.51
CA ASN A 235 -10.49 24.87 -6.89
C ASN A 235 -11.98 24.99 -7.27
N GLU A 236 -12.49 24.16 -8.18
CA GLU A 236 -13.89 24.11 -8.57
C GLU A 236 -14.62 22.94 -7.90
N LYS A 237 -15.93 23.11 -7.68
CA LYS A 237 -16.77 21.98 -7.25
C LYS A 237 -16.94 21.04 -8.44
N LEU A 238 -16.72 19.75 -8.19
CA LEU A 238 -17.11 18.64 -9.04
C LEU A 238 -18.54 18.86 -9.54
N SER A 239 -18.65 18.94 -10.85
CA SER A 239 -19.89 19.07 -11.61
C SER A 239 -19.96 17.88 -12.55
N ILE A 240 -21.11 17.22 -12.59
CA ILE A 240 -21.33 16.09 -13.49
C ILE A 240 -22.45 16.51 -14.44
N ALA A 241 -22.10 16.70 -15.71
CA ALA A 241 -23.04 17.10 -16.75
C ALA A 241 -23.97 15.94 -17.15
N ASN A 242 -25.17 16.28 -17.64
CA ASN A 242 -26.07 15.37 -18.38
C ASN A 242 -26.43 14.05 -17.67
N MET A 243 -26.88 14.08 -16.41
CA MET A 243 -27.45 12.89 -15.79
C MET A 243 -28.91 12.65 -16.22
N HIS A 244 -29.13 11.67 -17.08
CA HIS A 244 -30.49 11.24 -17.45
C HIS A 244 -31.29 10.64 -16.28
N TYR A 245 -30.62 10.09 -15.27
CA TYR A 245 -31.25 9.38 -14.14
C TYR A 245 -31.37 10.20 -12.83
N ALA A 246 -31.12 11.51 -12.87
CA ALA A 246 -31.20 12.37 -11.67
C ALA A 246 -32.59 12.42 -11.01
N TYR A 247 -33.63 11.89 -11.67
CA TYR A 247 -35.00 11.86 -11.17
C TYR A 247 -35.27 10.83 -10.07
N LEU A 248 -34.48 9.75 -9.95
CA LEU A 248 -34.75 8.68 -8.97
C LEU A 248 -33.88 8.79 -7.70
N ASP A 249 -32.58 9.04 -7.86
CA ASP A 249 -31.63 8.98 -6.74
C ASP A 249 -31.05 10.35 -6.33
N GLY A 250 -31.46 11.45 -6.98
CA GLY A 250 -31.08 12.83 -6.62
C GLY A 250 -29.60 13.20 -6.91
N TYR A 251 -29.37 14.36 -7.53
CA TYR A 251 -28.05 14.85 -7.95
C TYR A 251 -26.97 14.80 -6.84
N TYR A 252 -27.34 15.09 -5.59
CA TYR A 252 -26.44 15.07 -4.44
C TYR A 252 -25.81 13.68 -4.20
N PHE A 253 -26.59 12.61 -4.34
CA PHE A 253 -26.11 11.24 -4.07
C PHE A 253 -25.13 10.78 -5.14
N VAL A 254 -25.37 11.11 -6.42
CA VAL A 254 -24.45 10.74 -7.51
C VAL A 254 -23.11 11.47 -7.38
N VAL A 255 -23.13 12.77 -7.07
CA VAL A 255 -21.88 13.53 -6.80
C VAL A 255 -21.16 12.94 -5.59
N ARG A 256 -21.87 12.55 -4.53
CA ARG A 256 -21.27 11.90 -3.36
C ARG A 256 -20.65 10.55 -3.71
N SER A 257 -21.34 9.74 -4.52
CA SER A 257 -20.84 8.43 -4.98
C SER A 257 -19.56 8.58 -5.79
N ALA A 258 -19.54 9.50 -6.75
CA ALA A 258 -18.35 9.88 -7.51
C ALA A 258 -17.16 10.22 -6.62
N ILE A 259 -17.37 11.06 -5.61
CA ILE A 259 -16.33 11.44 -4.64
C ILE A 259 -15.82 10.20 -3.89
N THR A 260 -16.70 9.32 -3.42
CA THR A 260 -16.31 8.12 -2.67
C THR A 260 -15.59 7.07 -3.52
N ILE A 261 -15.94 6.96 -4.81
CA ILE A 261 -15.26 6.10 -5.80
C ILE A 261 -13.85 6.63 -6.05
N MET A 262 -13.70 7.92 -6.37
CA MET A 262 -12.40 8.54 -6.57
C MET A 262 -11.52 8.43 -5.32
N TYR A 263 -12.11 8.67 -4.14
CA TYR A 263 -11.42 8.52 -2.86
C TYR A 263 -10.89 7.10 -2.63
N SER A 264 -11.73 6.08 -2.80
CA SER A 264 -11.33 4.69 -2.61
C SER A 264 -10.34 4.21 -3.68
N GLY A 265 -10.48 4.70 -4.91
CA GLY A 265 -9.53 4.46 -5.99
C GLY A 265 -8.15 5.03 -5.66
N ILE A 266 -8.07 6.29 -5.22
CA ILE A 266 -6.80 6.91 -4.80
C ILE A 266 -6.21 6.17 -3.60
N GLY A 267 -7.02 5.78 -2.62
CA GLY A 267 -6.55 4.98 -1.48
C GLY A 267 -5.94 3.65 -1.90
N THR A 268 -6.56 2.97 -2.88
CA THR A 268 -6.00 1.75 -3.46
C THR A 268 -4.69 2.05 -4.20
N MET A 269 -4.62 3.11 -5.01
CA MET A 269 -3.40 3.50 -5.72
C MET A 269 -2.24 3.83 -4.78
N ALA A 270 -2.52 4.51 -3.66
CA ALA A 270 -1.52 4.83 -2.64
C ALA A 270 -0.89 3.54 -2.08
N ASN A 271 -1.73 2.57 -1.71
CA ASN A 271 -1.26 1.28 -1.22
C ASN A 271 -0.48 0.50 -2.28
N LEU A 272 -0.95 0.46 -3.54
CA LEU A 272 -0.26 -0.24 -4.61
C LEU A 272 1.10 0.39 -4.95
N ALA A 273 1.20 1.73 -4.94
CA ALA A 273 2.44 2.45 -5.24
C ALA A 273 3.59 2.17 -4.25
N GLU A 274 3.30 1.67 -3.04
CA GLU A 274 4.35 1.22 -2.11
C GLU A 274 5.12 0.01 -2.64
N LEU A 275 4.48 -0.86 -3.44
CA LEU A 275 5.13 -2.02 -4.05
C LEU A 275 5.85 -1.59 -5.34
N ILE A 276 7.14 -1.91 -5.45
CA ILE A 276 8.03 -1.38 -6.50
C ILE A 276 7.54 -1.72 -7.91
N GLU A 277 6.92 -2.88 -8.06
CA GLU A 277 6.39 -3.44 -9.30
C GLU A 277 5.26 -2.59 -9.90
N PHE A 278 4.44 -1.92 -9.09
CA PHE A 278 3.34 -1.07 -9.58
C PHE A 278 3.77 0.36 -9.90
N ARG A 279 4.92 0.81 -9.37
CA ARG A 279 5.30 2.24 -9.47
C ARG A 279 5.46 2.71 -10.91
N GLU A 280 6.13 1.92 -11.73
CA GLU A 280 6.33 2.28 -13.15
C GLU A 280 5.02 2.33 -13.92
N GLU A 281 4.10 1.40 -13.66
CA GLU A 281 2.80 1.35 -14.31
C GLU A 281 1.97 2.60 -13.95
N ILE A 282 1.84 2.89 -12.65
CA ILE A 282 1.09 4.07 -12.15
C ILE A 282 1.72 5.37 -12.68
N ALA A 283 3.06 5.51 -12.59
CA ALA A 283 3.76 6.70 -13.04
C ALA A 283 3.63 6.92 -14.57
N SER A 284 3.37 5.86 -15.34
CA SER A 284 3.18 5.93 -16.80
C SER A 284 1.80 6.45 -17.22
N MET A 285 0.90 6.74 -16.26
CA MET A 285 -0.45 7.25 -16.53
C MET A 285 -0.56 8.76 -16.22
N PRO A 286 -0.12 9.67 -17.12
CA PRO A 286 -0.09 11.12 -16.84
C PRO A 286 -1.48 11.68 -16.52
N ASN A 287 -2.54 11.19 -17.17
CA ASN A 287 -3.91 11.59 -16.88
C ASN A 287 -4.33 11.25 -15.45
N LEU A 288 -3.86 10.11 -14.92
CA LEU A 288 -4.13 9.71 -13.55
C LEU A 288 -3.44 10.66 -12.57
N LEU A 289 -2.16 10.96 -12.79
CA LEU A 289 -1.40 11.89 -11.93
C LEU A 289 -1.98 13.32 -11.96
N ASP A 290 -2.39 13.79 -13.14
CA ASP A 290 -3.10 15.06 -13.35
C ASP A 290 -4.43 15.09 -12.58
N GLN A 291 -5.23 14.03 -12.72
CA GLN A 291 -6.50 13.92 -12.01
C GLN A 291 -6.31 13.84 -10.48
N MET A 292 -5.34 13.06 -9.99
CA MET A 292 -5.05 12.93 -8.57
C MET A 292 -4.63 14.27 -7.94
N THR A 293 -3.71 15.00 -8.59
CA THR A 293 -3.31 16.35 -8.14
C THR A 293 -4.45 17.35 -8.22
N SER A 294 -5.35 17.24 -9.20
CA SER A 294 -6.57 18.07 -9.25
C SER A 294 -7.52 17.78 -8.10
N ILE A 295 -7.67 16.51 -7.71
CA ILE A 295 -8.50 16.09 -6.58
C ILE A 295 -7.99 16.69 -5.25
N MET A 296 -6.67 16.81 -5.07
CA MET A 296 -6.08 17.45 -3.86
C MET A 296 -6.53 18.91 -3.69
N LEU A 297 -6.81 19.59 -4.79
CA LEU A 297 -7.20 21.01 -4.81
C LEU A 297 -8.72 21.22 -4.93
N CYS A 298 -9.50 20.15 -5.10
CA CYS A 298 -10.93 20.27 -5.32
C CYS A 298 -11.68 20.41 -3.98
N PRO A 299 -12.55 21.44 -3.78
CA PRO A 299 -13.11 21.78 -2.46
C PRO A 299 -14.05 20.75 -1.84
N GLN A 300 -14.51 19.75 -2.59
CA GLN A 300 -15.35 18.67 -2.06
C GLN A 300 -14.55 17.56 -1.39
N PHE A 301 -13.27 17.45 -1.70
CA PHE A 301 -12.38 16.47 -1.12
C PHE A 301 -11.76 17.02 0.17
N GLY A 302 -11.53 16.12 1.13
CA GLY A 302 -10.96 16.46 2.42
C GLY A 302 -9.44 16.38 2.42
N ILE A 303 -8.85 16.69 3.58
CA ILE A 303 -7.41 16.55 3.84
C ILE A 303 -6.91 15.12 3.56
N VAL A 304 -7.73 14.10 3.84
CA VAL A 304 -7.38 12.69 3.61
C VAL A 304 -7.08 12.42 2.13
N ASN A 305 -7.84 12.99 1.20
CA ASN A 305 -7.57 12.84 -0.24
C ASN A 305 -6.25 13.50 -0.65
N THR A 306 -5.92 14.63 -0.03
CA THR A 306 -4.62 15.30 -0.25
C THR A 306 -3.50 14.39 0.25
N HIS A 307 -3.63 13.83 1.46
CA HIS A 307 -2.67 12.85 1.97
C HIS A 307 -2.51 11.66 1.05
N LEU A 308 -3.58 10.98 0.64
CA LEU A 308 -3.47 9.79 -0.21
C LEU A 308 -2.84 10.10 -1.57
N GLY A 309 -3.18 11.25 -2.16
CA GLY A 309 -2.55 11.72 -3.40
C GLY A 309 -1.05 11.96 -3.23
N LEU A 310 -0.65 12.65 -2.14
CA LEU A 310 0.75 12.90 -1.81
C LEU A 310 1.51 11.61 -1.47
N SER A 311 0.92 10.71 -0.68
CA SER A 311 1.49 9.40 -0.36
C SER A 311 1.74 8.57 -1.62
N THR A 312 0.84 8.64 -2.60
CA THR A 312 1.06 7.99 -3.90
C THR A 312 2.29 8.58 -4.59
N LEU A 313 2.33 9.90 -4.79
CA LEU A 313 3.46 10.58 -5.45
C LEU A 313 4.79 10.36 -4.70
N PHE A 314 4.73 10.36 -3.38
CA PHE A 314 5.84 10.07 -2.50
C PHE A 314 6.37 8.66 -2.73
N ALA A 315 5.51 7.63 -2.71
CA ALA A 315 5.91 6.26 -2.99
C ALA A 315 6.47 6.08 -4.41
N LEU A 316 5.89 6.75 -5.42
CA LEU A 316 6.43 6.75 -6.78
C LEU A 316 7.83 7.38 -6.86
N SER A 317 8.12 8.39 -6.04
CA SER A 317 9.43 9.06 -6.00
C SER A 317 10.56 8.19 -5.44
N PHE A 318 10.24 7.03 -4.87
CA PHE A 318 11.25 6.06 -4.46
C PHE A 318 11.92 5.33 -5.63
N SER A 319 11.30 5.35 -6.82
CA SER A 319 11.86 4.75 -8.04
C SER A 319 12.44 5.84 -8.94
N PRO A 320 13.77 5.93 -9.15
CA PRO A 320 14.39 6.91 -10.03
C PRO A 320 13.83 6.91 -11.46
N SER A 321 13.44 5.74 -11.96
CA SER A 321 12.81 5.57 -13.27
C SER A 321 11.45 6.26 -13.39
N CYS A 322 10.75 6.52 -12.28
CA CYS A 322 9.51 7.30 -12.24
C CYS A 322 9.72 8.81 -12.24
N HIS A 323 10.92 9.30 -11.86
CA HIS A 323 11.14 10.72 -11.58
C HIS A 323 10.79 11.64 -12.75
N HIS A 324 11.15 11.28 -13.98
CA HIS A 324 10.85 12.08 -15.17
C HIS A 324 9.35 12.17 -15.51
N LYS A 325 8.54 11.23 -15.00
CA LYS A 325 7.09 11.16 -15.22
C LYS A 325 6.33 11.95 -14.16
N ILE A 326 6.79 11.91 -12.91
CA ILE A 326 6.14 12.58 -11.77
C ILE A 326 6.65 14.03 -11.59
N ALA A 327 7.87 14.34 -12.00
CA ALA A 327 8.38 15.72 -12.05
C ALA A 327 7.91 16.43 -13.34
N SER A 328 6.63 16.83 -13.36
CA SER A 328 6.09 17.76 -14.37
C SER A 328 5.76 19.12 -13.72
N PRO A 329 5.90 20.26 -14.43
CA PRO A 329 5.61 21.57 -13.86
C PRO A 329 4.21 21.67 -13.24
N LEU A 330 3.21 21.12 -13.94
CA LEU A 330 1.81 21.09 -13.49
C LEU A 330 1.63 20.33 -12.16
N ILE A 331 2.30 19.17 -12.01
CA ILE A 331 2.25 18.40 -10.76
C ILE A 331 2.90 19.19 -9.62
N ILE A 332 4.08 19.77 -9.86
CA ILE A 332 4.81 20.55 -8.85
C ILE A 332 3.98 21.77 -8.41
N GLU A 333 3.44 22.56 -9.35
CA GLU A 333 2.60 23.72 -9.05
C GLU A 333 1.41 23.35 -8.17
N ARG A 334 0.72 22.26 -8.49
CA ARG A 334 -0.45 21.83 -7.72
C ARG A 334 -0.12 21.29 -6.34
N ILE A 335 1.00 20.57 -6.19
CA ILE A 335 1.48 20.13 -4.87
C ILE A 335 1.83 21.35 -4.01
N MET A 336 2.53 22.33 -4.59
CA MET A 336 2.87 23.58 -3.91
C MET A 336 1.61 24.34 -3.51
N GLU A 337 0.62 24.42 -4.38
CA GLU A 337 -0.68 25.01 -4.07
C GLU A 337 -1.38 24.26 -2.92
N ALA A 338 -1.37 22.92 -2.94
CA ALA A 338 -1.98 22.10 -1.89
C ALA A 338 -1.34 22.33 -0.52
N SER A 339 -0.03 22.60 -0.47
CA SER A 339 0.68 22.96 0.77
C SER A 339 0.23 24.29 1.37
N SER A 340 -0.21 25.22 0.51
CA SER A 340 -0.61 26.58 0.90
C SER A 340 -2.09 26.69 1.28
N HIS A 341 -2.87 25.64 1.02
CA HIS A 341 -4.33 25.71 1.06
C HIS A 341 -4.85 25.86 2.50
N LYS A 342 -5.13 27.11 2.91
CA LYS A 342 -5.81 27.46 4.17
C LYS A 342 -7.16 26.72 4.35
N ARG A 343 -7.72 26.15 3.27
CA ARG A 343 -9.00 25.42 3.28
C ARG A 343 -8.94 24.04 3.90
N LEU A 344 -7.75 23.48 4.16
CA LEU A 344 -7.61 22.27 4.95
C LEU A 344 -8.46 22.41 6.25
N ALA A 345 -8.54 23.62 6.83
CA ALA A 345 -9.29 23.93 8.05
C ALA A 345 -10.83 23.98 7.94
N SER A 346 -11.39 23.96 6.72
CA SER A 346 -12.83 24.26 6.50
C SER A 346 -13.75 23.03 6.48
N LYS A 347 -13.21 21.81 6.37
CA LYS A 347 -13.99 20.55 6.32
C LYS A 347 -13.53 19.45 7.26
N GLY A 348 -12.57 19.76 8.13
CA GLY A 348 -12.08 18.94 9.23
C GLY A 348 -11.16 19.81 10.08
N THR A 349 -10.97 19.46 11.34
CA THR A 349 -9.92 20.07 12.15
C THR A 349 -8.58 19.64 11.56
N VAL A 350 -7.92 20.53 10.82
CA VAL A 350 -6.49 20.35 10.51
C VAL A 350 -5.79 20.34 11.83
N THR A 351 -5.38 19.16 12.23
CA THR A 351 -4.44 19.04 13.33
C THR A 351 -3.10 19.54 12.84
N GLU A 352 -2.32 20.11 13.75
CA GLU A 352 -0.92 20.44 13.50
C GLU A 352 -0.15 19.25 12.92
N HIS A 353 -0.48 18.03 13.38
CA HIS A 353 0.06 16.77 12.86
C HIS A 353 -0.22 16.56 11.37
N ASN A 354 -1.46 16.75 10.89
CA ASN A 354 -1.76 16.57 9.47
C ASN A 354 -0.99 17.58 8.59
N SER A 355 -0.90 18.84 9.04
CA SER A 355 -0.13 19.86 8.32
C SER A 355 1.36 19.53 8.29
N THR A 356 1.90 18.98 9.38
CA THR A 356 3.29 18.54 9.46
C THR A 356 3.55 17.42 8.45
N MET A 357 2.69 16.39 8.43
CA MET A 357 2.84 15.26 7.49
C MET A 357 2.69 15.66 6.02
N ILE A 358 1.79 16.59 5.68
CA ILE A 358 1.67 17.11 4.31
C ILE A 358 2.97 17.78 3.87
N ASN A 359 3.46 18.75 4.65
CA ASN A 359 4.68 19.48 4.29
C ASN A 359 5.91 18.57 4.27
N TYR A 360 5.93 17.56 5.15
CA TYR A 360 6.94 16.54 5.17
C TYR A 360 6.94 15.71 3.88
N PHE A 361 5.81 15.09 3.50
CA PHE A 361 5.73 14.30 2.26
C PHE A 361 6.04 15.13 1.02
N ILE A 362 5.60 16.39 0.97
CA ILE A 362 5.93 17.31 -0.12
C ILE A 362 7.43 17.57 -0.18
N SER A 363 8.05 17.91 0.95
CA SER A 363 9.47 18.24 1.00
C SER A 363 10.34 17.04 0.60
N VAL A 364 10.03 15.84 1.11
CA VAL A 364 10.79 14.63 0.76
C VAL A 364 10.57 14.24 -0.70
N TYR A 365 9.34 14.32 -1.20
CA TYR A 365 9.04 14.13 -2.62
C TYR A 365 9.87 15.07 -3.50
N LEU A 366 9.86 16.38 -3.21
CA LEU A 366 10.61 17.40 -3.94
C LEU A 366 12.12 17.14 -3.89
N ALA A 367 12.65 16.74 -2.74
CA ALA A 367 14.06 16.39 -2.58
C ALA A 367 14.45 15.14 -3.40
N LEU A 368 13.58 14.12 -3.45
CA LEU A 368 13.81 12.92 -4.23
C LEU A 368 13.83 13.20 -5.74
N VAL A 369 12.88 14.01 -6.24
CA VAL A 369 12.76 14.35 -7.66
C VAL A 369 13.60 15.55 -8.11
N SER A 370 14.31 16.22 -7.19
CA SER A 370 15.14 17.39 -7.46
C SER A 370 16.14 17.25 -8.63
N PRO A 371 16.72 16.07 -8.95
CA PRO A 371 17.62 15.94 -10.10
C PRO A 371 16.88 16.21 -11.41
N MET A 372 15.60 15.84 -11.51
CA MET A 372 14.80 16.13 -12.71
C MET A 372 14.45 17.61 -12.79
N LEU A 373 14.18 18.26 -11.65
CA LEU A 373 13.89 19.69 -11.59
C LEU A 373 15.09 20.53 -12.04
N SER A 374 16.31 20.07 -11.75
CA SER A 374 17.53 20.76 -12.15
C SER A 374 17.89 20.63 -13.63
N ARG A 375 17.40 19.60 -14.33
CA ARG A 375 17.85 19.28 -15.70
C ARG A 375 17.05 19.96 -16.80
N LYS A 376 15.87 20.50 -16.49
CA LYS A 376 14.98 21.07 -17.51
C LYS A 376 14.67 22.53 -17.23
N GLU A 377 14.81 23.35 -18.26
CA GLU A 377 14.57 24.80 -18.19
C GLU A 377 13.15 25.16 -17.73
N GLU A 378 12.16 24.29 -18.01
CA GLU A 378 10.77 24.48 -17.61
C GLU A 378 10.56 24.63 -16.09
N PHE A 379 11.51 24.13 -15.27
CA PHE A 379 11.44 24.23 -13.81
C PHE A 379 12.14 25.45 -13.23
N HIS A 380 12.94 26.19 -14.00
CA HIS A 380 13.76 27.28 -13.46
C HIS A 380 12.93 28.35 -12.73
N SER A 381 11.70 28.63 -13.18
CA SER A 381 10.77 29.55 -12.52
C SER A 381 10.19 29.00 -11.20
N LEU A 382 10.16 27.68 -11.04
CA LEU A 382 9.63 26.98 -9.87
C LEU A 382 10.70 26.68 -8.81
N LEU A 383 11.99 26.61 -9.20
CA LEU A 383 13.08 26.23 -8.30
C LEU A 383 13.12 27.07 -7.03
N LEU A 384 12.98 28.39 -7.15
CA LEU A 384 13.00 29.29 -5.99
C LEU A 384 11.85 28.98 -5.01
N GLN A 385 10.66 28.66 -5.54
CA GLN A 385 9.50 28.32 -4.72
C GLN A 385 9.70 26.97 -4.02
N VAL A 386 10.22 25.98 -4.74
CA VAL A 386 10.54 24.64 -4.21
C VAL A 386 11.56 24.73 -3.08
N ILE A 387 12.67 25.43 -3.30
CA ILE A 387 13.71 25.65 -2.28
C ILE A 387 13.12 26.36 -1.06
N SER A 388 12.40 27.46 -1.29
CA SER A 388 11.78 28.25 -0.21
C SER A 388 10.82 27.41 0.63
N HIS A 389 10.03 26.53 0.00
CA HIS A 389 9.12 25.63 0.72
C HIS A 389 9.87 24.63 1.59
N MET A 390 10.88 23.93 1.05
CA MET A 390 11.66 22.96 1.82
C MET A 390 12.43 23.63 2.96
N GLN A 391 13.01 24.81 2.74
CA GLN A 391 13.67 25.58 3.81
C GLN A 391 12.69 26.02 4.90
N GLN A 392 11.48 26.47 4.53
CA GLN A 392 10.45 26.81 5.51
C GLN A 392 10.01 25.60 6.33
N PHE A 393 9.95 24.41 5.72
CA PHE A 393 9.69 23.15 6.42
C PHE A 393 10.82 22.86 7.43
N LEU A 394 12.07 22.87 7.00
CA LEU A 394 13.24 22.63 7.87
C LEU A 394 13.35 23.64 9.03
N GLN A 395 12.93 24.89 8.83
CA GLN A 395 12.93 25.92 9.88
C GLN A 395 11.82 25.74 10.92
N LYS A 396 10.69 25.13 10.55
CA LYS A 396 9.49 25.03 11.39
C LYS A 396 9.33 23.66 12.05
N THR A 397 10.05 22.65 11.57
CA THR A 397 9.80 21.27 11.94
C THR A 397 11.11 20.56 12.24
N ASN A 398 11.13 19.77 13.34
CA ASN A 398 12.23 18.89 13.69
C ASN A 398 11.79 17.42 13.57
N TYR A 399 12.76 16.49 13.58
CA TYR A 399 12.48 15.07 13.39
C TYR A 399 11.55 14.47 14.46
N GLU A 400 11.57 14.97 15.70
CA GLU A 400 10.68 14.51 16.78
C GLU A 400 9.21 14.90 16.52
N ALA A 401 8.98 16.11 16.01
CA ALA A 401 7.64 16.59 15.65
C ALA A 401 7.06 15.81 14.46
N ILE A 402 7.90 15.46 13.48
CA ILE A 402 7.50 14.59 12.37
C ILE A 402 7.10 13.22 12.92
N HIS A 403 7.95 12.61 13.77
CA HIS A 403 7.65 11.30 14.36
C HIS A 403 6.35 11.29 15.17
N GLN A 404 6.12 12.34 15.98
CA GLN A 404 4.86 12.48 16.71
C GLN A 404 3.66 12.60 15.77
N ALA A 405 3.80 13.36 14.68
CA ALA A 405 2.75 13.50 13.68
C ALA A 405 2.47 12.16 12.98
N GLU A 406 3.51 11.41 12.63
CA GLU A 406 3.46 10.08 12.05
C GLU A 406 2.70 9.09 12.95
N VAL A 407 3.11 8.96 14.21
CA VAL A 407 2.44 8.09 15.20
C VAL A 407 0.97 8.48 15.39
N LYS A 408 0.64 9.78 15.35
CA LYS A 408 -0.74 10.27 15.48
C LYS A 408 -1.60 10.02 14.24
N THR A 409 -0.99 10.01 13.07
CA THR A 409 -1.67 9.81 11.78
C THR A 409 -1.68 8.35 11.33
N GLY A 410 -0.87 7.50 11.96
CA GLY A 410 -0.80 6.06 11.69
C GLY A 410 -0.03 5.75 10.41
N HIS A 411 1.02 6.50 10.11
CA HIS A 411 1.95 6.15 9.04
C HIS A 411 3.08 5.29 9.61
N GLU A 412 3.57 4.34 8.82
CA GLU A 412 4.66 3.43 9.18
C GLU A 412 5.59 3.27 7.97
N TRP A 413 6.90 3.18 8.22
CA TRP A 413 7.90 2.99 7.17
C TRP A 413 8.17 1.50 6.94
N SER A 414 8.14 1.08 5.68
CA SER A 414 8.58 -0.27 5.29
C SER A 414 10.00 -0.31 4.73
N THR A 415 10.60 0.84 4.45
CA THR A 415 11.93 0.98 3.85
C THR A 415 12.53 2.34 4.16
N ILE A 416 13.86 2.41 4.29
CA ILE A 416 14.60 3.68 4.39
C ILE A 416 15.54 3.93 3.20
N LYS A 417 15.72 2.91 2.35
CA LYS A 417 16.67 2.93 1.23
C LYS A 417 16.52 4.14 0.30
N PRO A 418 15.32 4.59 -0.11
CA PRO A 418 15.20 5.75 -0.99
C PRO A 418 15.73 7.06 -0.37
N ILE A 419 15.49 7.25 0.93
CA ILE A 419 15.97 8.42 1.68
C ILE A 419 17.49 8.33 1.88
N LEU A 420 18.00 7.12 2.14
CA LEU A 420 19.43 6.89 2.21
C LEU A 420 20.12 7.17 0.86
N CYS A 421 19.52 6.74 -0.26
CA CYS A 421 20.00 7.08 -1.60
C CYS A 421 20.01 8.59 -1.86
N LEU A 422 19.03 9.33 -1.32
CA LEU A 422 18.98 10.78 -1.43
C LEU A 422 20.18 11.44 -0.75
N VAL A 423 20.53 11.03 0.47
CA VAL A 423 21.66 11.62 1.22
C VAL A 423 23.04 11.21 0.68
N TYR A 424 23.11 10.07 -0.03
CA TYR A 424 24.30 9.60 -0.74
C TYR A 424 24.38 10.09 -2.20
N ARG A 425 23.51 11.01 -2.61
CA ARG A 425 23.61 11.62 -3.94
C ARG A 425 24.92 12.41 -4.04
N THR A 426 25.39 12.64 -5.26
CA THR A 426 26.49 13.57 -5.56
C THR A 426 25.94 14.75 -6.35
N ILE A 427 26.57 15.92 -6.21
CA ILE A 427 26.33 17.03 -7.14
C ILE A 427 27.01 16.64 -8.46
N ASP A 428 26.22 16.30 -9.49
CA ASP A 428 26.73 16.26 -10.86
C ASP A 428 27.25 17.68 -11.21
N GLU A 429 28.37 17.80 -11.94
CA GLU A 429 29.05 19.07 -12.28
C GLU A 429 28.26 20.01 -13.21
N TYR A 430 27.00 20.31 -12.90
CA TYR A 430 26.17 21.30 -13.59
C TYR A 430 26.39 22.68 -12.99
N ASN A 431 27.57 23.25 -13.26
CA ASN A 431 27.99 24.54 -12.70
C ASN A 431 27.18 25.75 -13.22
N ASP A 432 26.30 25.56 -14.21
CA ASP A 432 25.64 26.67 -14.92
C ASP A 432 24.29 27.10 -14.32
N ILE A 433 23.74 26.39 -13.33
CA ILE A 433 22.44 26.72 -12.71
C ILE A 433 22.64 27.30 -11.31
N PRO A 434 22.45 28.63 -11.09
CA PRO A 434 22.81 29.30 -9.84
C PRO A 434 22.12 28.76 -8.58
N LEU A 435 20.90 28.23 -8.71
CA LEU A 435 20.11 27.72 -7.58
C LEU A 435 20.37 26.24 -7.27
N LEU A 436 21.16 25.54 -8.10
CA LEU A 436 21.39 24.11 -7.96
C LEU A 436 22.13 23.72 -6.67
N PRO A 437 23.20 24.43 -6.24
CA PRO A 437 23.86 24.11 -4.98
C PRO A 437 22.91 24.20 -3.78
N GLU A 438 22.04 25.21 -3.76
CA GLU A 438 21.08 25.43 -2.69
C GLU A 438 19.96 24.38 -2.69
N LEU A 439 19.43 24.04 -3.87
CA LEU A 439 18.45 22.96 -4.02
C LEU A 439 18.99 21.63 -3.51
N TYR A 440 20.24 21.33 -3.87
CA TYR A 440 20.91 20.11 -3.48
C TYR A 440 21.15 20.07 -1.96
N ARG A 441 21.73 21.13 -1.39
CA ARG A 441 21.95 21.25 0.06
C ARG A 441 20.63 21.06 0.83
N THR A 442 19.59 21.79 0.42
CA THR A 442 18.27 21.68 1.05
C THR A 442 17.69 20.27 0.92
N SER A 443 17.87 19.62 -0.24
CA SER A 443 17.42 18.23 -0.45
C SER A 443 18.14 17.24 0.48
N LEU A 444 19.44 17.43 0.72
CA LEU A 444 20.21 16.60 1.66
C LEU A 444 19.74 16.80 3.10
N GLN A 445 19.47 18.03 3.53
CA GLN A 445 18.92 18.32 4.86
C GLN A 445 17.56 17.65 5.07
N VAL A 446 16.68 17.72 4.07
CA VAL A 446 15.40 17.00 4.09
C VAL A 446 15.62 15.48 4.21
N GLY A 447 16.62 14.92 3.50
CA GLY A 447 16.97 13.51 3.65
C GLY A 447 17.50 13.16 5.04
N LEU A 448 18.34 14.01 5.63
CA LEU A 448 18.92 13.81 6.96
C LEU A 448 17.87 13.86 8.06
N ILE A 449 17.01 14.87 8.07
CA ILE A 449 15.92 14.98 9.05
C ILE A 449 14.93 13.81 8.93
N SER A 450 14.65 13.34 7.71
CA SER A 450 13.87 12.11 7.48
C SER A 450 14.53 10.89 8.11
N LEU A 451 15.84 10.67 7.88
CA LEU A 451 16.53 9.53 8.48
C LEU A 451 16.55 9.61 10.02
N GLN A 452 16.73 10.81 10.58
CA GLN A 452 16.68 11.04 12.02
C GLN A 452 15.30 10.67 12.60
N GLU A 453 14.23 11.08 11.92
CA GLU A 453 12.85 10.75 12.29
C GLU A 453 12.65 9.24 12.32
N ILE A 454 13.03 8.54 11.23
CA ILE A 454 12.81 7.10 11.10
C ILE A 454 13.58 6.31 12.17
N THR A 455 14.70 6.83 12.73
CA THR A 455 15.38 6.17 13.86
C THR A 455 14.52 6.05 15.13
N LEU A 456 13.50 6.90 15.27
CA LEU A 456 12.58 6.88 16.38
C LEU A 456 11.55 5.75 16.25
N ALA A 457 11.26 5.26 15.04
CA ALA A 457 10.36 4.15 14.78
C ALA A 457 10.73 2.89 15.60
N SER A 458 9.73 2.15 16.07
CA SER A 458 9.94 0.99 16.95
C SER A 458 10.64 -0.18 16.25
N ASP A 459 10.40 -0.32 14.95
CA ASP A 459 10.90 -1.35 14.04
C ASP A 459 12.16 -0.92 13.26
N PHE A 460 12.69 0.29 13.51
CA PHE A 460 13.88 0.82 12.82
C PHE A 460 15.02 -0.19 12.71
N LYS A 461 15.33 -0.89 13.82
CA LYS A 461 16.41 -1.87 13.85
C LYS A 461 16.15 -3.02 12.86
N GLU A 462 14.93 -3.53 12.83
CA GLU A 462 14.53 -4.61 11.93
C GLU A 462 14.62 -4.16 10.46
N ILE A 463 14.14 -2.95 10.14
CA ILE A 463 14.25 -2.37 8.79
C ILE A 463 15.72 -2.29 8.36
N VAL A 464 16.59 -1.73 9.21
CA VAL A 464 18.02 -1.57 8.92
C VAL A 464 18.74 -2.91 8.73
N GLU A 465 18.42 -3.90 9.57
CA GLU A 465 19.01 -5.25 9.48
C GLU A 465 18.54 -5.99 8.22
N ASN A 466 17.23 -5.94 7.92
CA ASN A 466 16.64 -6.58 6.74
C ASN A 466 17.15 -5.98 5.43
N GLU A 467 17.35 -4.66 5.38
CA GLU A 467 17.86 -3.97 4.19
C GLU A 467 19.39 -3.91 4.12
N GLY A 468 20.10 -4.37 5.17
CA GLY A 468 21.57 -4.36 5.23
C GLY A 468 22.17 -2.95 5.24
N LEU A 469 21.50 -1.99 5.89
CA LEU A 469 21.82 -0.56 5.79
C LEU A 469 22.66 0.02 6.93
N HIS A 470 22.95 -0.79 7.96
CA HIS A 470 23.64 -0.35 9.18
C HIS A 470 24.92 0.43 8.86
N ASP A 471 25.80 -0.16 8.05
CA ASP A 471 27.12 0.42 7.82
C ASP A 471 27.07 1.70 6.97
N TYR A 472 26.07 1.82 6.08
CA TYR A 472 25.86 3.05 5.31
C TYR A 472 25.37 4.20 6.18
N LEU A 473 24.50 3.93 7.16
CA LEU A 473 24.07 4.93 8.13
C LEU A 473 25.24 5.38 9.02
N MET A 474 26.07 4.44 9.47
CA MET A 474 27.24 4.73 10.30
C MET A 474 28.32 5.52 9.57
N CYS A 475 28.45 5.33 8.24
CA CYS A 475 29.44 6.03 7.43
C CYS A 475 29.02 7.42 6.94
N LEU A 476 27.76 7.80 7.12
CA LEU A 476 27.20 9.01 6.51
C LEU A 476 27.96 10.32 6.87
N PRO A 477 28.43 10.55 8.11
CA PRO A 477 29.19 11.75 8.44
C PRO A 477 30.47 11.93 7.60
N TRP A 478 31.15 10.84 7.26
CA TRP A 478 32.36 10.88 6.43
C TRP A 478 32.08 11.12 4.94
N TYR A 479 30.82 10.95 4.53
CA TYR A 479 30.36 11.25 3.18
C TYR A 479 30.07 12.75 2.98
N MET A 480 29.65 13.45 4.04
CA MET A 480 29.25 14.85 3.96
C MET A 480 30.46 15.79 3.84
N ARG A 481 30.54 16.50 2.71
CA ARG A 481 31.58 17.51 2.44
C ARG A 481 31.30 18.83 3.15
N ASP A 482 30.03 19.22 3.26
CA ASP A 482 29.58 20.42 3.96
C ASP A 482 29.60 20.18 5.47
N ASP A 483 30.17 21.12 6.22
CA ASP A 483 30.38 20.97 7.68
C ASP A 483 29.05 20.95 8.45
N GLU A 484 28.04 21.73 8.04
CA GLU A 484 26.72 21.73 8.70
C GLU A 484 25.99 20.40 8.42
N LEU A 485 26.01 19.91 7.17
CA LEU A 485 25.45 18.60 6.85
C LEU A 485 26.17 17.46 7.57
N ARG A 486 27.49 17.60 7.79
CA ARG A 486 28.26 16.63 8.57
C ARG A 486 27.81 16.62 10.03
N GLU A 487 27.60 17.77 10.64
CA GLU A 487 27.08 17.87 12.01
C GLU A 487 25.68 17.22 12.13
N GLU A 488 24.78 17.48 11.17
CA GLU A 488 23.46 16.83 11.12
C GLU A 488 23.57 15.29 10.95
N ALA A 489 24.50 14.82 10.12
CA ALA A 489 24.78 13.40 9.96
C ALA A 489 25.39 12.77 11.23
N GLU A 490 26.20 13.50 12.00
CA GLU A 490 26.71 13.03 13.30
C GLU A 490 25.59 12.85 14.33
N VAL A 491 24.56 13.71 14.30
CA VAL A 491 23.36 13.52 15.14
C VAL A 491 22.68 12.20 14.76
N LEU A 492 22.47 11.94 13.47
CA LEU A 492 21.92 10.68 12.99
C LEU A 492 22.77 9.48 13.44
N TYR A 493 24.08 9.55 13.26
CA TYR A 493 25.01 8.50 13.71
C TYR A 493 24.81 8.14 15.20
N ARG A 494 24.68 9.15 16.08
CA ARG A 494 24.46 8.92 17.52
C ARG A 494 23.11 8.28 17.80
N LEU A 495 22.06 8.67 17.07
CA LEU A 495 20.72 8.07 17.18
C LEU A 495 20.74 6.59 16.77
N VAL A 496 21.37 6.28 15.63
CA VAL A 496 21.51 4.91 15.13
C VAL A 496 22.29 4.04 16.13
N GLN A 497 23.42 4.54 16.64
CA GLN A 497 24.23 3.84 17.64
C GLN A 497 23.43 3.55 18.92
N ALA A 498 22.66 4.51 19.41
CA ALA A 498 21.82 4.35 20.59
C ALA A 498 20.72 3.30 20.38
N LYS A 499 20.13 3.24 19.19
CA LYS A 499 18.99 2.36 18.86
C LYS A 499 19.43 0.92 18.59
N ILE A 500 20.49 0.71 17.83
CA ILE A 500 20.94 -0.64 17.41
C ILE A 500 21.83 -1.29 18.48
N LYS A 501 22.43 -0.50 19.39
CA LYS A 501 23.31 -0.95 20.49
C LYS A 501 24.52 -1.77 20.02
N THR A 502 24.92 -1.60 18.76
CA THR A 502 26.16 -2.13 18.21
C THR A 502 27.29 -1.16 18.54
N SER A 503 28.23 -1.62 19.36
CA SER A 503 29.49 -0.92 19.63
C SER A 503 30.53 -1.15 18.53
N CYS A 504 30.20 -1.93 17.51
CA CYS A 504 31.13 -2.27 16.44
C CYS A 504 31.31 -1.06 15.52
N PRO A 505 32.55 -0.57 15.31
CA PRO A 505 32.82 0.41 14.28
C PRO A 505 32.41 -0.17 12.91
N PRO A 506 32.05 0.68 11.92
CA PRO A 506 31.75 0.23 10.57
C PRO A 506 32.91 -0.60 10.02
N THR A 507 32.59 -1.63 9.24
CA THR A 507 33.61 -2.53 8.69
C THR A 507 34.59 -1.76 7.81
N LEU A 508 35.85 -2.22 7.72
CA LEU A 508 36.86 -1.60 6.85
C LEU A 508 36.38 -1.50 5.40
N VAL A 509 35.65 -2.51 4.92
CA VAL A 509 35.02 -2.51 3.60
C VAL A 509 34.08 -1.31 3.43
N ASN A 510 33.26 -1.02 4.44
CA ASN A 510 32.29 0.07 4.35
C ASN A 510 32.89 1.44 4.62
N LEU A 511 33.98 1.52 5.40
CA LEU A 511 34.82 2.72 5.45
C LEU A 511 35.43 3.02 4.07
N ILE A 512 35.95 2.01 3.37
CA ILE A 512 36.49 2.15 2.01
C ILE A 512 35.39 2.56 1.03
N LYS A 513 34.21 1.93 1.08
CA LYS A 513 33.06 2.33 0.25
C LYS A 513 32.66 3.78 0.50
N GLY A 514 32.59 4.20 1.77
CA GLY A 514 32.35 5.60 2.13
C GLY A 514 33.41 6.54 1.56
N TYR A 515 34.70 6.20 1.70
CA TYR A 515 35.79 6.96 1.12
C TYR A 515 35.70 7.07 -0.42
N LEU A 516 35.40 5.96 -1.10
CA LEU A 516 35.23 5.93 -2.57
C LEU A 516 34.00 6.73 -3.01
N ALA A 517 32.92 6.70 -2.24
CA ALA A 517 31.77 7.56 -2.48
C ALA A 517 32.18 9.04 -2.42
N THR A 518 32.82 9.46 -1.33
CA THR A 518 33.19 10.87 -1.10
C THR A 518 34.23 11.38 -2.10
N ASN A 519 35.25 10.58 -2.42
CA ASN A 519 36.42 11.04 -3.16
C ASN A 519 36.41 10.62 -4.64
N ALA A 520 35.73 9.55 -5.00
CA ALA A 520 35.67 9.01 -6.36
C ALA A 520 34.27 9.04 -6.99
N GLY A 521 33.28 9.64 -6.32
CA GLY A 521 31.95 9.89 -6.86
C GLY A 521 31.16 8.61 -7.17
N PHE A 522 31.26 7.60 -6.31
CA PHE A 522 30.42 6.41 -6.40
C PHE A 522 29.05 6.67 -5.75
N THR A 523 27.98 6.27 -6.42
CA THR A 523 26.62 6.31 -5.89
C THR A 523 26.35 5.13 -4.95
N LEU A 524 25.38 5.26 -4.05
CA LEU A 524 24.98 4.16 -3.16
C LEU A 524 24.58 2.89 -3.92
N GLN A 525 23.91 3.03 -5.07
CA GLN A 525 23.51 1.89 -5.90
C GLN A 525 24.71 1.13 -6.45
N GLU A 526 25.76 1.82 -6.88
CA GLU A 526 27.02 1.18 -7.31
C GLU A 526 27.72 0.50 -6.13
N LEU A 527 27.74 1.13 -4.94
CA LEU A 527 28.36 0.58 -3.74
C LEU A 527 27.63 -0.64 -3.16
N MET A 528 26.31 -0.70 -3.35
CA MET A 528 25.45 -1.82 -2.94
C MET A 528 25.34 -2.92 -4.00
N SER A 529 25.85 -2.68 -5.22
CA SER A 529 25.76 -3.66 -6.30
C SER A 529 26.56 -4.92 -5.97
N PRO A 530 26.03 -6.14 -6.23
CA PRO A 530 26.83 -7.36 -6.21
C PRO A 530 28.05 -7.29 -7.13
N SER A 531 27.98 -6.47 -8.20
CA SER A 531 29.06 -6.23 -9.15
C SER A 531 30.01 -5.10 -8.75
N PHE A 532 29.96 -4.59 -7.51
CA PHE A 532 30.74 -3.42 -7.09
C PHE A 532 32.24 -3.56 -7.41
N ILE A 533 32.83 -4.75 -7.22
CA ILE A 533 34.24 -4.99 -7.53
C ILE A 533 34.52 -4.81 -9.02
N GLU A 534 33.66 -5.32 -9.91
CA GLU A 534 33.79 -5.14 -11.35
C GLU A 534 33.64 -3.66 -11.76
N THR A 535 32.68 -2.93 -11.17
CA THR A 535 32.51 -1.49 -11.39
C THR A 535 33.73 -0.70 -10.92
N LEU A 536 34.32 -1.06 -9.78
CA LEU A 536 35.52 -0.44 -9.24
C LEU A 536 36.73 -0.69 -10.15
N GLU A 537 36.93 -1.94 -10.58
CA GLU A 537 38.02 -2.32 -11.51
C GLU A 537 37.89 -1.56 -12.84
N GLN A 538 36.68 -1.43 -13.38
CA GLN A 538 36.43 -0.63 -14.58
C GLN A 538 36.86 0.83 -14.35
N ARG A 539 36.39 1.50 -13.29
CA ARG A 539 36.76 2.91 -13.05
C ARG A 539 38.25 3.13 -12.78
N LEU A 540 38.93 2.17 -12.15
CA LEU A 540 40.37 2.21 -11.90
C LEU A 540 41.21 1.91 -13.15
N THR A 541 40.63 1.24 -14.16
CA THR A 541 41.33 0.95 -15.41
C THR A 541 41.21 2.10 -16.42
N TYR A 542 40.14 2.89 -16.34
CA TYR A 542 39.84 3.97 -17.29
C TYR A 542 40.24 5.39 -16.82
N ASN A 543 40.62 5.58 -15.56
CA ASN A 543 41.21 6.83 -15.01
C ASN A 543 42.64 6.58 -14.57
#